data_AF-A0A355TAG7-F1
#
_entry.id   AF-A0A355TAG7-F1
#
_cell.length_a   1.000
_cell.length_b   1.000
_cell.length_c   1.000
_cell.angle_alpha   90.00
_cell.angle_beta   90.00
_cell.angle_gamma   90.00
#
_symmetry.space_group_name_H-M   'P 1'
#
loop_
_entity.id
_entity.type
_entity.pdbx_description
1 polymer ?
#
loop_
_entity_poly.entity_id
_entity_poly.type
_entity_poly.pdbx_seq_one_letter_code
_entity_poly.pdbx_strand_id
1 'polypeptide(L)'
;VRYLLYKSGELTIMNWTNEPIYEVNEKAPIKLDRKTLIPYAKFFFHYVRGQLGRFIIVEKPEDVPWLEEATDKEKADVEKNLMEVTYKGIGRDNLFTLTATVVFKNALFHTDIKVAPYETEVFDPEIGAPEQFTIGQMKLTNEDLILEELNIPVDPPPGEFG
;
A
#
# COMPACT_ATOMS: atom_id res chain seq x y z
N VAL A 1 10.50 -17.39 -4.70
CA VAL A 1 10.63 -16.66 -5.98
C VAL A 1 11.29 -15.32 -5.69
N ARG A 2 12.20 -14.83 -6.56
CA ARG A 2 12.85 -13.52 -6.39
C ARG A 2 12.31 -12.56 -7.46
N TYR A 3 12.06 -11.32 -7.07
CA TYR A 3 11.61 -10.25 -7.97
C TYR A 3 12.71 -9.20 -8.12
N LEU A 4 12.77 -8.55 -9.29
CA LEU A 4 13.83 -7.63 -9.67
C LEU A 4 13.21 -6.38 -10.29
N LEU A 5 13.74 -5.22 -9.96
CA LEU A 5 13.54 -3.99 -10.72
C LEU A 5 14.71 -3.82 -11.68
N TYR A 6 14.39 -3.61 -12.95
CA TYR A 6 15.38 -3.46 -14.01
C TYR A 6 15.35 -2.05 -14.59
N LYS A 7 16.53 -1.44 -14.64
CA LYS A 7 16.84 -0.26 -15.44
C LYS A 7 18.02 -0.65 -16.34
N SER A 8 18.14 -0.07 -17.53
CA SER A 8 19.25 -0.41 -18.43
C SER A 8 20.62 -0.31 -17.73
N GLY A 9 21.28 -1.45 -17.55
CA GLY A 9 22.59 -1.56 -16.88
C GLY A 9 22.55 -1.75 -15.36
N GLU A 10 21.37 -1.80 -14.74
CA GLU A 10 21.21 -1.89 -13.29
C GLU A 10 20.06 -2.83 -12.89
N LEU A 11 20.32 -3.69 -11.90
CA LEU A 11 19.35 -4.64 -11.35
C LEU A 11 19.26 -4.43 -9.83
N THR A 12 18.05 -4.13 -9.35
CA THR A 12 17.78 -4.01 -7.91
C THR A 12 16.91 -5.17 -7.46
N ILE A 13 17.35 -5.91 -6.44
CA ILE A 13 16.61 -7.07 -5.90
C ILE A 13 15.52 -6.57 -4.96
N MET A 14 14.27 -7.01 -5.20
CA MET A 14 13.18 -6.79 -4.26
C MET A 14 13.36 -7.68 -3.03
N ASN A 15 13.31 -7.08 -1.85
CA ASN A 15 13.52 -7.73 -0.54
C ASN A 15 12.31 -7.60 0.40
N TRP A 16 11.14 -7.22 -0.15
CA TRP A 16 9.91 -6.91 0.58
C TRP A 16 9.90 -5.63 1.41
N THR A 17 11.01 -4.89 1.48
CA THR A 17 11.02 -3.51 2.02
C THR A 17 10.68 -2.51 0.92
N ASN A 18 10.46 -1.25 1.30
CA ASN A 18 10.24 -0.16 0.34
C ASN A 18 11.55 0.38 -0.26
N GLU A 19 12.70 0.11 0.37
CA GLU A 19 14.00 0.68 0.01
C GLU A 19 14.37 0.40 -1.46
N PRO A 20 14.23 -0.83 -2.01
CA PRO A 20 14.54 -1.09 -3.42
C PRO A 20 13.73 -0.24 -4.40
N ILE A 21 12.47 0.05 -4.07
CA ILE A 21 11.60 0.88 -4.92
C ILE A 21 12.06 2.33 -4.86
N TYR A 22 12.36 2.84 -3.66
CA TYR A 22 12.79 4.22 -3.47
C TYR A 22 14.16 4.48 -4.11
N GLU A 23 15.12 3.57 -3.95
CA GLU A 23 16.43 3.66 -4.63
C GLU A 23 16.29 3.73 -6.17
N VAL A 24 15.37 2.96 -6.73
CA VAL A 24 15.10 2.99 -8.17
C VAL A 24 14.42 4.29 -8.56
N ASN A 25 13.45 4.78 -7.78
CA ASN A 25 12.79 6.05 -8.05
C ASN A 25 13.76 7.25 -7.98
N GLU A 26 14.76 7.24 -7.08
CA GLU A 26 15.79 8.29 -7.04
C GLU A 26 16.64 8.30 -8.33
N LYS A 27 17.03 7.12 -8.81
CA LYS A 27 17.88 6.96 -10.01
C LYS A 27 17.11 7.08 -11.32
N ALA A 28 15.82 6.79 -11.30
CA ALA A 28 14.91 6.81 -12.44
C ALA A 28 13.51 7.24 -11.95
N PRO A 29 13.31 8.57 -11.75
CA PRO A 29 12.07 9.13 -11.24
C PRO A 29 10.82 8.58 -11.91
N ILE A 30 9.98 7.93 -11.11
CA ILE A 30 8.68 7.46 -11.55
C ILE A 30 7.79 8.65 -11.90
N LYS A 31 7.17 8.63 -13.08
CA LYS A 31 6.21 9.66 -13.47
C LYS A 31 4.85 9.33 -12.86
N LEU A 32 4.47 10.07 -11.82
CA LEU A 32 3.16 9.93 -11.18
C LEU A 32 2.15 10.93 -11.77
N ASP A 33 1.10 10.40 -12.39
CA ASP A 33 -0.06 11.14 -12.87
C ASP A 33 -1.33 10.29 -12.70
N ARG A 34 -2.49 10.81 -13.11
CA ARG A 34 -3.78 10.11 -12.97
C ARG A 34 -3.82 8.72 -13.59
N LYS A 35 -2.98 8.42 -14.59
CA LYS A 35 -2.94 7.12 -15.26
C LYS A 35 -1.99 6.14 -14.57
N THR A 36 -0.91 6.63 -13.97
CA THR A 36 0.15 5.79 -13.39
C THR A 36 0.01 5.59 -11.89
N LEU A 37 -0.71 6.47 -11.19
CA LEU A 37 -0.81 6.49 -9.74
C LEU A 37 -1.43 5.22 -9.14
N ILE A 38 -2.60 4.80 -9.64
CA ILE A 38 -3.27 3.59 -9.13
C ILE A 38 -2.44 2.32 -9.42
N PRO A 39 -1.94 2.10 -10.66
CA PRO A 39 -1.02 0.98 -10.92
C PRO A 39 0.21 0.99 -10.02
N TYR A 40 0.79 2.16 -9.75
CA TYR A 40 1.95 2.30 -8.86
C TYR A 40 1.61 1.93 -7.41
N ALA A 41 0.46 2.38 -6.88
CA ALA A 41 -0.02 1.98 -5.55
C ALA A 41 -0.20 0.46 -5.45
N LYS A 42 -0.88 -0.16 -6.42
CA LYS A 42 -1.08 -1.62 -6.44
C LYS A 42 0.26 -2.37 -6.53
N PHE A 43 1.19 -1.90 -7.36
CA PHE A 43 2.54 -2.45 -7.43
C PHE A 43 3.26 -2.37 -6.08
N PHE A 44 3.23 -1.20 -5.42
CA PHE A 44 3.90 -0.98 -4.14
C PHE A 44 3.36 -1.92 -3.06
N PHE A 45 2.04 -1.93 -2.82
CA PHE A 45 1.43 -2.78 -1.79
C PHE A 45 1.52 -4.29 -2.11
N HIS A 46 1.67 -4.65 -3.39
CA HIS A 46 1.93 -6.04 -3.75
C HIS A 46 3.29 -6.53 -3.24
N TYR A 47 4.33 -5.70 -3.34
CA TYR A 47 5.72 -6.08 -3.06
C TYR A 47 6.28 -5.58 -1.73
N VAL A 48 5.66 -4.58 -1.10
CA VAL A 48 6.16 -4.00 0.15
C VAL A 48 5.37 -4.55 1.34
N ARG A 49 6.10 -4.87 2.41
CA ARG A 49 5.55 -5.22 3.72
C ARG A 49 6.05 -4.21 4.74
N GLY A 50 5.18 -3.80 5.65
CA GLY A 50 5.53 -2.95 6.77
C GLY A 50 6.16 -3.74 7.91
N GLN A 51 6.69 -3.02 8.91
CA GLN A 51 7.25 -3.61 10.13
C GLN A 51 6.25 -4.43 10.95
N LEU A 52 4.96 -4.21 10.74
CA LEU A 52 3.88 -4.91 11.45
C LEU A 52 3.15 -5.94 10.59
N GLY A 53 3.63 -6.19 9.37
CA GLY A 53 3.05 -7.12 8.41
C GLY A 53 2.68 -6.46 7.09
N ARG A 54 1.90 -7.18 6.27
CA ARG A 54 1.55 -6.76 4.91
C ARG A 54 0.17 -6.10 4.85
N PHE A 55 0.09 -4.99 4.12
CA PHE A 55 -1.16 -4.38 3.69
C PHE A 55 -1.49 -4.87 2.29
N ILE A 56 -2.71 -5.36 2.07
CA ILE A 56 -3.17 -5.89 0.79
C ILE A 56 -4.34 -5.03 0.31
N ILE A 57 -4.20 -4.34 -0.81
CA ILE A 57 -5.33 -3.69 -1.47
C ILE A 57 -6.27 -4.77 -2.00
N VAL A 58 -7.56 -4.65 -1.68
CA VAL A 58 -8.60 -5.59 -2.10
C VAL A 58 -9.76 -4.83 -2.74
N GLU A 59 -10.15 -5.21 -3.95
CA GLU A 59 -11.25 -4.57 -4.70
C GLU A 59 -12.40 -5.54 -4.96
N LYS A 60 -12.12 -6.84 -4.91
CA LYS A 60 -13.09 -7.93 -5.05
C LYS A 60 -12.82 -9.05 -4.03
N PRO A 61 -13.81 -9.90 -3.71
CA PRO A 61 -13.66 -10.93 -2.68
C PRO A 61 -12.51 -11.90 -2.94
N GLU A 62 -12.14 -12.12 -4.21
CA GLU A 62 -11.05 -13.01 -4.61
C GLU A 62 -9.64 -12.42 -4.36
N ASP A 63 -9.53 -11.11 -4.10
CA ASP A 63 -8.25 -10.49 -3.74
C ASP A 63 -7.86 -10.78 -2.28
N VAL A 64 -8.84 -11.16 -1.46
CA VAL A 64 -8.65 -11.48 -0.04
C VAL A 64 -8.05 -12.89 0.08
N PRO A 65 -6.96 -13.08 0.85
CA PRO A 65 -6.34 -14.39 1.02
C PRO A 65 -7.13 -15.24 2.04
N TRP A 66 -8.31 -15.73 1.67
CA TRP A 66 -9.14 -16.54 2.57
C TRP A 66 -8.45 -17.83 3.03
N LEU A 67 -8.58 -18.16 4.31
CA LEU A 67 -8.34 -19.51 4.82
C LEU A 67 -9.52 -20.43 4.49
N GLU A 68 -9.31 -21.75 4.56
CA GLU A 68 -10.36 -22.74 4.26
C GLU A 68 -11.56 -22.61 5.22
N GLU A 69 -11.31 -22.16 6.44
CA GLU A 69 -12.30 -21.96 7.50
C GLU A 69 -13.17 -20.71 7.30
N ALA A 70 -12.83 -19.83 6.35
CA ALA A 70 -13.58 -18.61 6.10
C ALA A 70 -15.01 -18.90 5.61
N THR A 71 -15.99 -18.42 6.37
CA THR A 71 -17.41 -18.66 6.11
C THR A 71 -17.94 -17.83 4.94
N ASP A 72 -19.01 -18.31 4.31
CA ASP A 72 -19.69 -17.55 3.25
C ASP A 72 -20.24 -16.21 3.75
N LYS A 73 -20.60 -16.14 5.04
CA LYS A 73 -21.04 -14.90 5.68
C LYS A 73 -19.89 -13.88 5.74
N GLU A 74 -18.70 -14.27 6.20
CA GLU A 74 -17.54 -13.36 6.24
C GLU A 74 -17.19 -12.85 4.85
N LYS A 75 -17.20 -13.73 3.84
CA LYS A 75 -16.96 -13.35 2.44
C LYS A 75 -17.98 -12.34 1.94
N ALA A 76 -19.27 -12.58 2.22
CA ALA A 76 -20.34 -11.66 1.83
C ALA A 76 -20.30 -10.33 2.61
N ASP A 77 -19.87 -10.34 3.88
CA ASP A 77 -19.73 -9.13 4.67
C ASP A 77 -18.54 -8.29 4.21
N VAL A 78 -17.42 -8.92 3.81
CA VAL A 78 -16.32 -8.22 3.14
C VAL A 78 -16.77 -7.63 1.80
N GLU A 79 -17.43 -8.43 0.93
CA GLU A 79 -17.88 -8.00 -0.41
C GLU A 79 -18.70 -6.71 -0.38
N LYS A 80 -19.61 -6.55 0.59
CA LYS A 80 -20.43 -5.35 0.76
C LYS A 80 -19.64 -4.07 1.05
N ASN A 81 -18.41 -4.21 1.53
CA ASN A 81 -17.55 -3.12 1.97
C ASN A 81 -16.37 -2.87 1.03
N LEU A 82 -16.22 -3.64 -0.05
CA LEU A 82 -15.13 -3.41 -1.00
C LEU A 82 -15.37 -2.17 -1.85
N MET A 83 -14.30 -1.44 -2.15
CA MET A 83 -14.32 -0.32 -3.07
C MET A 83 -13.13 -0.36 -4.01
N GLU A 84 -13.35 0.07 -5.26
CA GLU A 84 -12.25 0.26 -6.21
C GLU A 84 -11.30 1.34 -5.72
N VAL A 85 -10.00 1.16 -5.99
CA VAL A 85 -9.01 2.18 -5.68
C VAL A 85 -9.31 3.43 -6.50
N THR A 86 -9.64 4.52 -5.81
CA THR A 86 -10.15 5.74 -6.47
C THR A 86 -9.27 6.95 -6.20
N TYR A 87 -8.98 7.73 -7.24
CA TYR A 87 -8.25 8.99 -7.11
C TYR A 87 -9.12 10.11 -6.55
N LYS A 88 -8.75 10.64 -5.37
CA LYS A 88 -9.46 11.74 -4.68
C LYS A 88 -8.96 13.13 -5.04
N GLY A 89 -7.75 13.27 -5.58
CA GLY A 89 -7.17 14.57 -5.91
C GLY A 89 -5.77 14.76 -5.34
N ILE A 90 -5.37 16.04 -5.27
CA ILE A 90 -4.15 16.49 -4.59
C ILE A 90 -4.59 17.18 -3.30
N GLY A 91 -4.02 16.78 -2.17
CA GLY A 91 -4.30 17.40 -0.87
C GLY A 91 -3.64 18.77 -0.70
N ARG A 92 -3.91 19.44 0.42
CA ARG A 92 -3.22 20.70 0.78
C ARG A 92 -1.73 20.51 1.08
N ASP A 93 -1.35 19.26 1.37
CA ASP A 93 0.00 18.74 1.52
C ASP A 93 0.75 18.59 0.18
N ASN A 94 0.09 18.88 -0.95
CA ASN A 94 0.58 18.63 -2.32
C ASN A 94 0.83 17.14 -2.63
N LEU A 95 0.30 16.22 -1.82
CA LEU A 95 0.37 14.79 -2.07
C LEU A 95 -0.84 14.33 -2.88
N PHE A 96 -0.63 13.39 -3.80
CA PHE A 96 -1.76 12.69 -4.40
C PHE A 96 -2.48 11.87 -3.34
N THR A 97 -3.81 11.81 -3.42
CA THR A 97 -4.64 11.02 -2.50
C THR A 97 -5.44 10.00 -3.29
N LEU A 98 -5.27 8.73 -2.94
CA LEU A 98 -6.17 7.64 -3.33
C LEU A 98 -7.02 7.24 -2.12
N THR A 99 -8.16 6.61 -2.36
CA THR A 99 -8.88 5.84 -1.34
C THR A 99 -8.99 4.39 -1.77
N ALA A 100 -8.92 3.47 -0.82
CA ALA A 100 -8.91 2.04 -1.08
C ALA A 100 -9.48 1.26 0.11
N THR A 101 -9.93 0.03 -0.17
CA THR A 101 -10.10 -1.00 0.85
C THR A 101 -8.79 -1.78 0.98
N VAL A 102 -8.32 -1.96 2.21
CA VAL A 102 -7.11 -2.73 2.51
C VAL A 102 -7.38 -3.77 3.59
N VAL A 103 -6.75 -4.93 3.43
CA VAL A 103 -6.62 -5.95 4.47
C VAL A 103 -5.26 -5.79 5.14
N PHE A 104 -5.25 -5.80 6.47
CA PHE A 104 -4.03 -5.81 7.27
C PHE A 104 -4.21 -6.74 8.48
N LYS A 105 -3.29 -7.69 8.64
CA LYS A 105 -3.43 -8.82 9.58
C LYS A 105 -4.74 -9.58 9.34
N ASN A 106 -5.71 -9.46 10.23
CA ASN A 106 -7.03 -10.10 10.19
C ASN A 106 -8.18 -9.08 10.12
N ALA A 107 -7.90 -7.86 9.69
CA ALA A 107 -8.88 -6.77 9.65
C ALA A 107 -8.97 -6.11 8.27
N LEU A 108 -10.17 -5.61 7.96
CA LEU A 108 -10.51 -4.86 6.75
C LEU A 108 -10.66 -3.37 7.12
N PHE A 109 -10.03 -2.51 6.34
CA PHE A 109 -10.07 -1.06 6.54
C PHE A 109 -10.48 -0.34 5.26
N HIS A 110 -11.15 0.80 5.40
CA HIS A 110 -11.08 1.87 4.41
C HIS A 110 -9.96 2.82 4.79
N THR A 111 -9.19 3.30 3.82
CA THR A 111 -8.06 4.21 4.08
C THR A 111 -7.84 5.16 2.91
N ASP A 112 -7.23 6.30 3.21
CA ASP A 112 -6.62 7.18 2.22
C ASP A 112 -5.12 6.86 2.09
N ILE A 113 -4.67 6.64 0.86
CA ILE A 113 -3.25 6.46 0.52
C ILE A 113 -2.72 7.78 -0.02
N LYS A 114 -1.82 8.41 0.74
CA LYS A 114 -1.04 9.57 0.33
C LYS A 114 0.17 9.12 -0.48
N VAL A 115 0.42 9.75 -1.63
CA VAL A 115 1.56 9.42 -2.50
C VAL A 115 2.30 10.69 -2.89
N ALA A 116 3.61 10.72 -2.61
CA ALA A 116 4.47 11.84 -2.92
C ALA A 116 4.88 11.84 -4.41
N PRO A 117 4.52 12.88 -5.20
CA PRO A 117 4.91 12.97 -6.61
C PRO A 117 6.37 13.40 -6.83
N TYR A 118 7.00 13.95 -5.81
CA TYR A 118 8.38 14.46 -5.79
C TYR A 118 8.87 14.52 -4.34
N GLU A 119 10.16 14.77 -4.14
CA GLU A 119 10.72 15.03 -2.81
C GLU A 119 10.08 16.27 -2.19
N THR A 120 9.46 16.12 -1.03
CA THR A 120 8.74 17.21 -0.37
C THR A 120 8.75 17.05 1.14
N GLU A 121 8.68 18.18 1.83
CA GLU A 121 8.45 18.23 3.27
C GLU A 121 6.98 18.55 3.53
N VAL A 122 6.33 17.79 4.41
CA VAL A 122 4.92 17.97 4.79
C VAL A 122 4.83 18.02 6.30
N PHE A 123 4.13 19.01 6.85
CA PHE A 123 3.90 19.07 8.29
C PHE A 123 2.91 17.99 8.72
N ASP A 124 3.35 17.10 9.61
CA ASP A 124 2.49 16.09 10.22
C ASP A 124 1.91 16.64 11.54
N PRO A 125 0.58 16.87 11.61
CA PRO A 125 -0.06 17.38 12.82
C PRO A 125 -0.09 16.36 13.96
N GLU A 126 0.01 15.05 13.68
CA GLU A 126 0.02 14.00 14.71
C GLU A 126 1.36 13.96 15.45
N ILE A 127 2.46 14.18 14.71
CA ILE A 127 3.82 14.23 15.26
C ILE A 127 4.19 15.66 15.71
N GLY A 128 3.52 16.68 15.17
CA GLY A 128 3.80 18.08 15.43
C GLY A 128 5.12 18.56 14.82
N ALA A 129 5.59 17.88 13.77
CA ALA A 129 6.86 18.15 13.12
C ALA A 129 6.78 17.92 11.60
N PRO A 130 7.69 18.52 10.80
CA PRO A 130 7.81 18.19 9.39
C PRO A 130 8.26 16.74 9.16
N GLU A 131 7.61 16.06 8.24
CA GLU A 131 7.95 14.75 7.71
C GLU A 131 8.50 14.92 6.29
N GLN A 132 9.61 14.25 5.99
CA GLN A 132 10.23 14.25 4.67
C GLN A 132 9.70 13.07 3.85
N PHE A 133 9.27 13.35 2.63
CA PHE A 133 8.81 12.36 1.67
C PHE A 133 9.78 12.29 0.48
N THR A 134 10.14 11.07 0.07
CA THR A 134 10.83 10.84 -1.21
C THR A 134 9.83 10.56 -2.32
N ILE A 135 10.29 10.64 -3.57
CA ILE A 135 9.43 10.39 -4.73
C ILE A 135 8.82 8.98 -4.72
N GLY A 136 7.50 8.92 -4.81
CA GLY A 136 6.73 7.68 -4.78
C GLY A 136 6.58 7.08 -3.39
N GLN A 137 7.01 7.76 -2.32
CA GLN A 137 6.72 7.36 -0.95
C GLN A 137 5.22 7.38 -0.69
N MET A 138 4.73 6.35 0.00
CA MET A 138 3.32 6.22 0.37
C MET A 138 3.13 6.24 1.88
N LYS A 139 2.01 6.81 2.31
CA LYS A 139 1.55 6.81 3.70
C LYS A 139 0.05 6.52 3.73
N LEU A 140 -0.36 5.62 4.62
CA LEU A 140 -1.76 5.39 4.93
C LEU A 140 -2.22 6.43 5.95
N THR A 141 -3.45 6.89 5.79
CA THR A 141 -4.10 7.90 6.65
C THR A 141 -5.60 7.63 6.67
N ASN A 142 -6.31 8.23 7.64
CA ASN A 142 -7.76 8.14 7.74
C ASN A 142 -8.27 6.68 7.74
N GLU A 143 -7.57 5.80 8.46
CA GLU A 143 -7.93 4.39 8.57
C GLU A 143 -9.24 4.23 9.37
N ASP A 144 -10.24 3.65 8.72
CA ASP A 144 -11.52 3.29 9.31
C ASP A 144 -11.63 1.76 9.36
N LEU A 145 -11.76 1.20 10.57
CA LEU A 145 -11.87 -0.25 10.77
C LEU A 145 -13.30 -0.70 10.42
N ILE A 146 -13.41 -1.59 9.43
CA ILE A 146 -14.71 -2.03 8.91
C ILE A 146 -15.09 -3.41 9.45
N LEU A 147 -14.13 -4.35 9.43
CA LEU A 147 -14.30 -5.71 9.93
C LEU A 147 -13.00 -6.16 10.60
N GLU A 148 -13.12 -7.02 11.61
CA GLU A 148 -12.00 -7.63 12.33
C GLU A 148 -12.21 -9.14 12.47
N GLU A 149 -11.18 -9.84 12.95
CA GLU A 149 -11.21 -11.29 13.17
C GLU A 149 -11.51 -12.12 11.91
N LEU A 150 -11.13 -11.62 10.73
CA LEU A 150 -11.28 -12.34 9.47
C LEU A 150 -10.41 -13.61 9.45
N ASN A 151 -10.97 -14.71 8.93
CA ASN A 151 -10.25 -15.95 8.68
C ASN A 151 -9.31 -15.83 7.46
N ILE A 152 -8.18 -15.16 7.67
CA ILE A 152 -7.12 -14.90 6.69
C ILE A 152 -5.73 -15.13 7.32
N PRO A 153 -4.69 -15.50 6.55
CA PRO A 153 -3.35 -15.64 7.06
C PRO A 153 -2.76 -14.28 7.41
N VAL A 154 -1.94 -14.25 8.46
CA VAL A 154 -1.18 -13.06 8.84
C VAL A 154 0.21 -13.14 8.21
N ASP A 155 0.44 -12.31 7.20
CA ASP A 155 1.75 -12.18 6.56
C ASP A 155 2.73 -11.42 7.49
N PRO A 156 3.89 -12.02 7.86
CA PRO A 156 4.82 -11.37 8.77
C PRO A 156 5.66 -10.27 8.10
N PRO A 157 6.36 -9.46 8.90
CA PRO A 157 7.30 -8.44 8.43
C PRO A 157 8.42 -9.00 7.53
N PRO A 158 9.12 -8.12 6.78
CA PRO A 158 10.33 -8.51 6.05
C PRO A 158 11.37 -9.17 6.97
N GLY A 159 11.99 -10.27 6.52
CA GLY A 159 13.11 -10.92 7.22
C GLY A 159 12.75 -12.03 8.23
N GLU A 160 11.48 -12.22 8.58
CA GLU A 160 11.06 -13.36 9.43
C GLU A 160 11.03 -14.71 8.68
N PHE A 161 11.20 -14.68 7.35
CA PHE A 161 11.48 -15.86 6.53
C PHE A 161 12.61 -15.53 5.55
N GLY A 162 13.85 -15.66 6.06
CA GLY A 162 15.09 -15.74 5.28
C GLY A 162 15.62 -17.17 5.27
#